data_AF-A0A1Z9XS51-F1
#
_entry.id   AF-A0A1Z9XS51-F1
#
_cell.length_a   1.000
_cell.length_b   1.000
_cell.length_c   1.000
_cell.angle_alpha   90.00
_cell.angle_beta   90.00
_cell.angle_gamma   90.00
#
_symmetry.space_group_name_H-M   'P 1'
#
loop_
_entity.id
_entity.type
_entity.pdbx_description
1 polymer ?
#
loop_
_entity_poly.entity_id
_entity_poly.type
_entity_poly.pdbx_seq_one_letter_code
_entity_poly.pdbx_strand_id
1 'polypeptide(L)'
;MMAADYPALARELAADHLDPLGVLQVNGLAGGSWVVPVANCQNGFWSAFTAADNAESEPMDSWVRSCLSRIAERHGCDLLMPMDGPPFHPFQSWALALGNCWQSPIGLLIHRHAGLWWALRGALVFESPFQAAPPIR
;
A
#
# COMPACT_ATOMS: atom_id res chain seq x y z
N MET A 1 -3.84 23.32 5.24
CA MET A 1 -3.98 21.89 4.92
C MET A 1 -3.62 21.11 6.17
N MET A 2 -4.49 20.22 6.67
CA MET A 2 -4.21 19.45 7.88
C MET A 2 -3.29 18.27 7.54
N ALA A 3 -2.39 17.90 8.46
CA ALA A 3 -1.52 16.76 8.29
C ALA A 3 -2.34 15.45 8.29
N ALA A 4 -1.91 14.48 7.49
CA ALA A 4 -2.55 13.17 7.46
C ALA A 4 -2.24 12.38 8.74
N ASP A 5 -3.22 11.64 9.25
CA ASP A 5 -3.12 10.80 10.46
C ASP A 5 -2.81 9.34 10.08
N TYR A 6 -1.54 8.96 10.22
CA TYR A 6 -1.09 7.62 9.86
C TYR A 6 -1.74 6.51 10.71
N PRO A 7 -1.81 6.60 12.06
CA PRO A 7 -2.56 5.64 12.88
C PRO A 7 -4.03 5.46 12.48
N ALA A 8 -4.72 6.54 12.07
CA ALA A 8 -6.08 6.44 11.57
C ALA A 8 -6.14 5.69 10.23
N LEU A 9 -5.30 6.08 9.27
CA LEU A 9 -5.18 5.42 7.96
C LEU A 9 -4.86 3.92 8.10
N ALA A 10 -3.96 3.56 9.01
CA ALA A 10 -3.57 2.18 9.25
C ALA A 10 -4.73 1.31 9.77
N ARG A 11 -5.57 1.85 10.67
CA ARG A 11 -6.77 1.14 11.15
C ARG A 11 -7.80 0.96 10.05
N GLU A 12 -7.95 1.96 9.18
CA GLU A 12 -8.88 1.91 8.06
C GLU A 12 -8.46 0.89 7.00
N LEU A 13 -7.18 0.86 6.62
CA LEU A 13 -6.62 -0.17 5.74
C LEU A 13 -6.78 -1.57 6.35
N ALA A 14 -6.49 -1.72 7.65
CA ALA A 14 -6.62 -3.00 8.34
C ALA A 14 -8.06 -3.54 8.36
N ALA A 15 -9.07 -2.65 8.33
CA ALA A 15 -10.47 -3.05 8.22
C ALA A 15 -10.81 -3.73 6.88
N ASP A 16 -10.02 -3.44 5.84
CA ASP A 16 -10.10 -4.10 4.53
C ASP A 16 -9.03 -5.21 4.38
N HIS A 17 -8.38 -5.62 5.47
CA HIS A 17 -7.29 -6.61 5.48
C HIS A 17 -6.07 -6.22 4.64
N LEU A 18 -5.81 -4.91 4.56
CA LEU A 18 -4.64 -4.31 3.93
C LEU A 18 -3.73 -3.66 4.97
N ASP A 19 -2.45 -3.58 4.65
CA ASP A 19 -1.38 -3.20 5.57
C ASP A 19 -0.57 -2.04 4.98
N PRO A 20 -0.52 -0.86 5.62
CA PRO A 20 0.46 0.15 5.25
C PRO A 20 1.85 -0.30 5.68
N LEU A 21 2.83 -0.17 4.79
CA LEU A 21 4.22 -0.55 5.07
C LEU A 21 5.01 0.55 5.79
N GLY A 22 4.50 1.79 5.77
CA GLY A 22 5.14 2.98 6.30
C GLY A 22 4.84 4.20 5.42
N VAL A 23 5.50 5.31 5.72
CA VAL A 23 5.42 6.56 4.95
C VAL A 23 6.82 6.89 4.44
N LEU A 24 6.95 7.24 3.17
CA LEU A 24 8.18 7.76 2.60
C LEU A 24 7.91 9.02 1.78
N GLN A 25 8.93 9.86 1.64
CA GLN A 25 8.86 11.01 0.74
C GLN A 25 9.52 10.68 -0.60
N VAL A 26 8.79 10.86 -1.70
CA VAL A 26 9.23 10.65 -3.08
C VAL A 26 9.11 11.95 -3.86
N ASN A 27 10.11 12.25 -4.68
CA ASN A 27 10.08 13.40 -5.58
C ASN A 27 9.56 12.99 -6.96
N GLY A 28 8.86 13.90 -7.64
CA GLY A 28 8.48 13.74 -9.04
C GLY A 28 7.26 12.83 -9.30
N LEU A 29 6.45 12.55 -8.28
CA LEU A 29 5.12 11.96 -8.47
C LEU A 29 4.07 13.07 -8.67
N ALA A 30 3.12 12.83 -9.56
CA ALA A 30 1.90 13.61 -9.61
C ALA A 30 1.07 13.33 -8.33
N GLY A 31 0.31 14.32 -7.86
CA GLY A 31 -0.58 14.14 -6.71
C GLY A 31 0.06 14.25 -5.33
N GLY A 32 1.38 14.37 -5.24
CA GLY A 32 2.04 14.61 -3.96
C GLY A 32 3.45 14.05 -3.87
N SER A 33 4.00 14.12 -2.65
CA SER A 33 5.34 13.60 -2.35
C SER A 33 5.33 12.57 -1.23
N TRP A 34 4.23 12.38 -0.51
CA TRP A 34 4.15 11.45 0.60
C TRP A 34 3.46 10.17 0.16
N VAL A 35 4.22 9.07 0.12
CA VAL A 35 3.74 7.79 -0.39
C VAL A 35 3.59 6.81 0.75
N VAL A 36 2.45 6.13 0.78
CA VAL A 36 2.14 5.02 1.68
C VAL A 36 1.96 3.77 0.83
N PRO A 37 3.00 2.93 0.67
CA PRO A 37 2.85 1.62 0.05
C PRO A 37 1.96 0.75 0.92
N VAL A 38 1.03 0.06 0.27
CA VAL A 38 0.06 -0.84 0.88
C VAL A 38 0.30 -2.25 0.36
N ALA A 39 0.23 -3.22 1.27
CA ALA A 39 0.38 -4.62 0.99
C ALA A 39 -0.74 -5.45 1.64
N ASN A 40 -0.77 -6.74 1.34
CA ASN A 40 -1.37 -7.72 2.24
C ASN A 40 -0.22 -8.45 2.96
N CYS A 41 -0.11 -8.28 4.27
CA CYS A 41 0.92 -8.90 5.12
C CYS A 41 0.30 -9.70 6.28
N GLN A 42 -0.94 -9.38 6.68
CA GLN A 42 -1.65 -10.02 7.78
C GLN A 42 -2.66 -11.08 7.32
N ASN A 43 -3.13 -11.87 8.28
CA ASN A 43 -4.17 -12.87 8.09
C ASN A 43 -5.52 -12.21 7.80
N GLY A 44 -6.38 -12.90 7.04
CA GLY A 44 -7.76 -12.48 6.75
C GLY A 44 -7.98 -11.93 5.34
N PHE A 45 -6.93 -11.47 4.66
CA PHE A 45 -7.02 -10.97 3.27
C PHE A 45 -7.69 -11.98 2.33
N TRP A 46 -7.21 -13.23 2.33
CA TRP A 46 -7.79 -14.28 1.49
C TRP A 46 -9.22 -14.62 1.87
N SER A 47 -9.54 -14.69 3.17
CA SER A 47 -10.90 -14.96 3.63
C SER A 47 -11.87 -13.87 3.18
N ALA A 48 -11.49 -12.60 3.33
CA ALA A 48 -12.28 -11.45 2.89
C ALA A 48 -12.43 -11.41 1.36
N PHE A 49 -11.35 -11.61 0.63
CA PHE A 49 -11.38 -11.72 -0.83
C PHE A 49 -12.34 -12.84 -1.26
N THR A 50 -12.23 -14.04 -0.71
CA THR A 50 -13.10 -15.18 -1.10
C THR A 50 -14.57 -15.00 -0.70
N ALA A 51 -14.85 -14.15 0.29
CA ALA A 51 -16.22 -13.82 0.70
C ALA A 51 -16.84 -12.70 -0.15
N ALA A 52 -16.02 -11.92 -0.85
CA ALA A 52 -16.47 -10.89 -1.78
C ALA A 52 -16.96 -11.52 -3.10
N ASP A 53 -17.97 -10.89 -3.71
CA ASP A 53 -18.47 -11.29 -5.02
C ASP A 53 -17.54 -10.75 -6.12
N ASN A 54 -16.57 -11.57 -6.54
CA ASN A 54 -15.53 -11.16 -7.50
C ASN A 54 -15.71 -11.82 -8.86
N ALA A 55 -16.80 -11.47 -9.56
CA ALA A 55 -17.11 -11.99 -10.90
C ALA A 55 -16.37 -11.26 -12.05
N GLU A 56 -15.55 -10.26 -11.75
CA GLU A 56 -14.84 -9.44 -12.73
C GLU A 56 -13.56 -10.12 -13.28
N SER A 57 -13.06 -9.61 -14.41
CA SER A 57 -11.71 -9.93 -14.89
C SER A 57 -10.66 -9.40 -13.91
N GLU A 58 -9.60 -10.17 -13.65
CA GLU A 58 -8.59 -9.84 -12.63
C GLU A 58 -9.23 -9.54 -11.25
N PRO A 59 -10.00 -10.50 -10.70
CA PRO A 59 -10.90 -10.26 -9.57
C PRO A 59 -10.20 -9.69 -8.33
N MET A 60 -8.95 -10.11 -8.09
CA MET A 60 -8.13 -9.62 -6.98
C MET A 60 -7.78 -8.14 -7.16
N ASP A 61 -7.33 -7.76 -8.35
CA ASP A 61 -6.88 -6.39 -8.62
C ASP A 61 -8.06 -5.43 -8.63
N SER A 62 -9.20 -5.84 -9.19
CA SER A 62 -10.47 -5.09 -9.11
C SER A 62 -10.92 -4.88 -7.67
N TRP A 63 -10.94 -5.95 -6.86
CA TRP A 63 -11.35 -5.87 -5.46
C TRP A 63 -10.43 -4.95 -4.64
N VAL A 64 -9.11 -5.14 -4.75
CA VAL A 64 -8.12 -4.30 -4.05
C VAL A 64 -8.22 -2.84 -4.51
N ARG A 65 -8.37 -2.59 -5.82
CA ARG A 65 -8.55 -1.23 -6.34
C ARG A 65 -9.79 -0.59 -5.76
N SER A 66 -10.92 -1.31 -5.69
CA SER A 66 -12.16 -0.80 -5.07
C SER A 66 -11.96 -0.41 -3.61
N CYS A 67 -11.33 -1.27 -2.80
CA CYS A 67 -10.99 -0.98 -1.40
C CYS A 67 -10.13 0.30 -1.28
N LEU A 68 -9.05 0.37 -2.06
CA LEU A 68 -8.10 1.47 -2.00
C LEU A 68 -8.64 2.78 -2.58
N SER A 69 -9.41 2.75 -3.67
CA SER A 69 -10.02 3.95 -4.25
C SER A 69 -10.96 4.63 -3.25
N ARG A 70 -11.77 3.84 -2.55
CA ARG A 70 -12.68 4.33 -1.51
C ARG A 70 -11.91 5.01 -0.36
N ILE A 71 -10.74 4.47 0.03
CA ILE A 71 -9.88 5.09 1.03
C ILE A 71 -9.25 6.38 0.46
N ALA A 72 -8.75 6.32 -0.77
CA ALA A 72 -8.13 7.45 -1.45
C ALA A 72 -9.08 8.66 -1.54
N GLU A 73 -10.33 8.44 -1.95
CA GLU A 73 -11.39 9.45 -2.02
C GLU A 73 -11.68 10.09 -0.65
N ARG A 74 -11.77 9.29 0.42
CA ARG A 74 -12.04 9.81 1.77
C ARG A 74 -10.92 10.69 2.30
N HIS A 75 -9.69 10.38 1.92
CA HIS A 75 -8.51 11.12 2.36
C HIS A 75 -8.06 12.21 1.38
N GLY A 76 -8.72 12.33 0.22
CA GLY A 76 -8.35 13.28 -0.83
C GLY A 76 -6.94 13.05 -1.35
N CYS A 77 -6.54 11.79 -1.50
CA CYS A 77 -5.21 11.40 -1.98
C CYS A 77 -5.32 10.58 -3.27
N ASP A 78 -4.20 10.45 -3.98
CA ASP A 78 -4.16 9.68 -5.23
C ASP A 78 -3.85 8.21 -4.96
N LEU A 79 -4.33 7.34 -5.85
CA LEU A 79 -4.07 5.90 -5.82
C LEU A 79 -3.21 5.49 -7.01
N LEU A 80 -2.11 4.78 -6.73
CA LEU A 80 -1.29 4.10 -7.72
C LEU A 80 -1.39 2.58 -7.51
N MET A 81 -1.59 1.81 -8.57
CA MET A 81 -1.53 0.35 -8.54
C MET A 81 -0.22 -0.17 -9.14
N PRO A 82 0.31 -1.33 -8.69
CA PRO A 82 1.55 -1.90 -9.25
C PRO A 82 1.48 -2.19 -10.75
N MET A 83 0.27 -2.40 -11.26
CA MET A 83 -0.01 -2.73 -12.65
C MET A 83 -0.31 -1.49 -13.51
N ASP A 84 -0.37 -0.29 -12.93
CA ASP A 84 -0.59 0.94 -13.69
C ASP A 84 0.71 1.31 -14.44
N GLY A 85 0.65 1.35 -15.78
CA GLY A 85 1.79 1.71 -16.62
C GLY A 85 1.64 1.38 -18.11
N PRO A 86 2.69 1.61 -18.93
CA PRO A 86 3.94 2.29 -18.56
C PRO A 86 3.81 3.83 -18.49
N PRO A 87 4.68 4.53 -17.70
CA PRO A 87 5.77 3.97 -16.89
C PRO A 87 5.27 3.38 -15.56
N PHE A 88 5.80 2.20 -15.18
CA PHE A 88 5.48 1.56 -13.91
C PHE A 88 6.20 2.23 -12.74
N HIS A 89 5.53 2.31 -11.59
CA HIS A 89 6.10 2.89 -10.38
C HIS A 89 7.03 1.90 -9.63
N PRO A 90 8.08 2.38 -8.93
CA PRO A 90 9.12 1.54 -8.33
C PRO A 90 8.70 0.97 -6.96
N PHE A 91 7.58 0.26 -6.92
CA PHE A 91 6.96 -0.33 -5.73
C PHE A 91 7.93 -1.12 -4.83
N GLN A 92 8.77 -1.97 -5.43
CA GLN A 92 9.76 -2.76 -4.69
C GLN A 92 10.84 -1.87 -4.03
N SER A 93 11.29 -0.82 -4.72
CA SER A 93 12.26 0.13 -4.17
C SER A 93 11.69 0.91 -3.00
N TRP A 94 10.41 1.30 -3.07
CA TRP A 94 9.72 1.94 -1.94
C TRP A 94 9.61 1.03 -0.73
N ALA A 95 9.25 -0.25 -0.92
CA ALA A 95 9.18 -1.22 0.17
C ALA A 95 10.55 -1.44 0.83
N LEU A 96 11.62 -1.55 0.04
CA LEU A 96 13.00 -1.66 0.55
C LEU A 96 13.42 -0.43 1.37
N ALA A 97 13.09 0.78 0.90
CA ALA A 97 13.43 2.02 1.59
C ALA A 97 12.79 2.15 2.97
N LEU A 98 11.66 1.46 3.20
CA LEU A 98 10.96 1.40 4.49
C LEU A 98 11.56 0.39 5.48
N GLY A 99 12.64 -0.32 5.12
CA GLY A 99 13.41 -1.17 6.05
C GLY A 99 12.71 -2.46 6.53
N ASN A 100 11.42 -2.65 6.22
CA ASN A 100 10.62 -3.78 6.69
C ASN A 100 10.71 -5.03 5.79
N CYS A 101 11.47 -4.96 4.69
CA CYS A 101 11.74 -6.09 3.81
C CYS A 101 13.17 -6.03 3.25
N TRP A 102 13.69 -7.18 2.84
CA TRP A 102 15.00 -7.31 2.20
C TRP A 102 14.93 -8.20 0.98
N GLN A 103 15.88 -8.01 0.07
CA GLN A 103 15.99 -8.83 -1.13
C GLN A 103 16.72 -10.15 -0.83
N SER A 104 16.13 -11.26 -1.26
CA SER A 104 16.77 -12.58 -1.24
C SER A 104 17.81 -12.71 -2.36
N PRO A 105 18.72 -13.70 -2.29
CA PRO A 105 19.68 -13.98 -3.38
C PRO A 105 19.05 -14.24 -4.75
N ILE A 106 17.76 -14.62 -4.78
CA ILE A 106 17.01 -14.88 -6.02
C ILE A 106 16.09 -13.72 -6.42
N GLY A 107 16.24 -12.55 -5.79
CA GLY A 107 15.56 -11.32 -6.18
C GLY A 107 14.18 -11.10 -5.55
N LEU A 108 13.58 -12.10 -4.91
CA LEU A 108 12.31 -11.95 -4.19
C LEU A 108 12.48 -11.11 -2.92
N LEU A 109 11.51 -10.25 -2.61
CA LEU A 109 11.47 -9.50 -1.36
C LEU A 109 10.86 -10.33 -0.22
N ILE A 110 11.58 -10.41 0.90
CA ILE A 110 11.15 -11.09 2.12
C ILE A 110 10.74 -10.02 3.14
N HIS A 111 9.48 -10.05 3.58
CA HIS A 111 8.97 -9.17 4.63
C HIS A 111 9.35 -9.69 6.01
N ARG A 112 9.69 -8.78 6.94
CA ARG A 112 10.14 -9.10 8.31
C ARG A 112 9.28 -10.08 9.09
N HIS A 113 7.96 -9.98 8.94
CA HIS A 113 7.01 -10.80 9.69
C HIS A 113 6.26 -11.81 8.84
N ALA A 114 5.97 -11.45 7.58
CA ALA A 114 5.19 -12.30 6.68
C ALA A 114 6.08 -13.26 5.87
N GLY A 115 7.41 -13.09 5.91
CA GLY A 115 8.32 -13.82 5.06
C GLY A 115 8.00 -13.56 3.58
N LEU A 116 7.76 -14.63 2.82
CA LEU A 116 7.34 -14.55 1.43
C LEU A 116 5.82 -14.48 1.24
N TRP A 117 5.03 -14.55 2.32
CA TRP A 117 3.57 -14.60 2.26
C TRP A 117 2.94 -13.20 2.27
N TRP A 118 3.38 -12.35 1.35
CA TRP A 118 2.88 -10.99 1.19
C TRP A 118 2.94 -10.54 -0.27
N ALA A 119 2.18 -9.50 -0.61
CA ALA A 119 2.29 -8.83 -1.90
C ALA A 119 1.99 -7.34 -1.78
N LEU A 120 2.67 -6.53 -2.58
CA LEU A 120 2.34 -5.11 -2.77
C LEU A 120 1.03 -4.99 -3.56
N ARG A 121 0.13 -4.14 -3.08
CA ARG A 121 -1.25 -4.04 -3.57
C ARG A 121 -1.61 -2.67 -4.14
N GLY A 122 -0.96 -1.62 -3.66
CA GLY A 122 -1.16 -0.26 -4.15
C GLY A 122 -0.37 0.73 -3.31
N ALA A 123 -0.41 2.00 -3.68
CA ALA A 123 0.19 3.06 -2.92
C ALA A 123 -0.73 4.28 -2.91
N LEU A 124 -0.91 4.86 -1.73
CA LEU A 124 -1.65 6.10 -1.54
C LEU A 124 -0.67 7.27 -1.55
N VAL A 125 -0.95 8.31 -2.33
CA VAL A 125 -0.06 9.45 -2.55
C VAL A 125 -0.70 10.73 -2.06
N PHE A 126 -0.09 11.35 -1.07
CA PHE A 126 -0.60 12.53 -0.38
C PHE A 126 0.25 13.77 -0.70
N GLU A 127 -0.42 14.89 -0.92
CA GLU A 127 0.23 16.21 -0.96
C GLU A 127 0.69 16.65 0.44
N SER A 128 -0.12 16.32 1.45
CA SER A 128 0.11 16.73 2.84
C SER A 128 1.12 15.83 3.56
N PRO A 129 1.97 16.40 4.43
CA PRO A 129 2.80 15.60 5.33
C PRO A 129 1.95 14.85 6.36
N PHE A 130 2.53 13.81 6.97
CA PHE A 130 1.92 13.03 8.05
C PHE A 130 2.35 13.55 9.43
N GLN A 131 1.42 13.59 10.39
CA GLN A 131 1.65 14.18 11.72
C GLN A 131 2.50 13.30 12.65
N ALA A 132 2.71 12.04 12.28
CA ALA A 132 3.67 11.12 12.90
C ALA A 132 3.93 9.97 11.92
N ALA A 133 5.04 9.99 11.20
CA ALA A 133 5.52 8.76 10.57
C ALA A 133 6.01 7.84 11.71
N PRO A 134 5.49 6.60 11.84
CA PRO A 134 6.07 5.68 12.81
C PRO A 134 7.57 5.52 12.50
N PRO A 135 8.43 5.36 13.52
CA PRO A 135 9.85 5.11 13.27
C PRO A 135 9.97 3.88 12.38
N ILE A 136 10.80 4.01 11.35
CA ILE A 136 11.30 2.90 10.56
C ILE A 136 12.01 1.98 11.57
N ARG A 137 11.46 0.78 11.84
CA ARG A 137 12.03 -0.17 12.79
C ARG A 137 12.83 -1.23 12.09
#